data_AF-A0AAN9TGI5-F1
#
_entry.id   AF-A0AAN9TGI5-F1
#
_cell.length_a   1.000
_cell.length_b   1.000
_cell.length_c   1.000
_cell.angle_alpha   90.00
_cell.angle_beta   90.00
_cell.angle_gamma   90.00
#
_symmetry.space_group_name_H-M   'P 1'
#
loop_
_entity.id
_entity.type
_entity.pdbx_description
1 polymer ?
#
loop_
_entity_poly.entity_id
_entity_poly.type
_entity_poly.pdbx_seq_one_letter_code
_entity_poly.pdbx_strand_id
1 'polypeptide(L)'
;MSLVLFHLDPPQQFSFKPADWPNWRVNFERFRIASGLNKEDDYRQICTLIYVMGPQANDIRRTFTFEATEDRTKYATILSKFETYFFPPRNVIRERYIFNIRNQNPGETGEQFIAALHKLSETCGFGVMKDELIRDRIIAGIADSELSRKLRYTAKLTLCKAIEMVRAYENAPRRTRSIQVVVQNEIAHYNKHTCSDCGGDKHRPEICPARNIRCHKCRLIGHYTEQCNVLAVANLNQVRFPSITASKRNK
;
A
#
# COMPACT_ATOMS: atom_id res chain seq x y z
N MET A 1 0.53 -57.57 1.01
CA MET A 1 -0.71 -56.86 1.40
C MET A 1 -1.22 -56.14 0.17
N SER A 2 -2.32 -56.62 -0.43
CA SER A 2 -2.94 -55.95 -1.57
C SER A 2 -3.54 -54.63 -1.07
N LEU A 3 -2.95 -53.51 -1.48
CA LEU A 3 -3.57 -52.20 -1.29
C LEU A 3 -4.88 -52.21 -2.06
N VAL A 4 -6.00 -52.06 -1.34
CA VAL A 4 -7.29 -51.75 -1.96
C VAL A 4 -7.07 -50.44 -2.72
N LEU A 5 -6.99 -50.52 -4.05
CA LEU A 5 -7.03 -49.35 -4.91
C LEU A 5 -8.41 -48.71 -4.71
N PHE A 6 -8.48 -47.68 -3.86
CA PHE A 6 -9.63 -46.81 -3.81
C PHE A 6 -9.82 -46.26 -5.23
N HIS A 7 -10.92 -46.62 -5.87
CA HIS A 7 -11.30 -46.02 -7.14
C HIS A 7 -11.58 -44.55 -6.87
N LEU A 8 -10.63 -43.70 -7.28
CA LEU A 8 -10.75 -42.26 -7.12
C LEU A 8 -11.41 -41.71 -8.38
N ASP A 9 -12.61 -41.19 -8.22
CA ASP A 9 -13.30 -40.54 -9.33
C ASP A 9 -12.58 -39.25 -9.74
N PRO A 10 -12.43 -38.97 -11.04
CA PRO A 10 -11.95 -37.68 -11.49
C PRO A 10 -12.93 -36.56 -11.07
N PRO A 11 -12.46 -35.30 -10.99
CA PRO A 11 -13.36 -34.19 -10.74
C PRO A 11 -14.46 -34.13 -11.81
N GLN A 12 -15.59 -33.51 -11.47
CA GLN A 12 -16.61 -33.19 -12.46
C GLN A 12 -16.00 -32.43 -13.64
N GLN A 13 -16.55 -32.67 -14.82
CA GLN A 13 -16.12 -32.02 -16.05
C GLN A 13 -16.11 -30.50 -15.89
N PHE A 14 -15.11 -29.84 -16.47
CA PHE A 14 -14.98 -28.39 -16.33
C PHE A 14 -16.14 -27.68 -17.04
N SER A 15 -16.67 -26.62 -16.42
CA SER A 15 -17.77 -25.84 -16.98
C SER A 15 -17.35 -24.89 -18.12
N PHE A 16 -16.04 -24.74 -18.34
CA PHE A 16 -15.43 -23.77 -19.26
C PHE A 16 -15.78 -22.30 -18.95
N LYS A 17 -16.23 -22.02 -17.72
CA LYS A 17 -16.40 -20.66 -17.21
C LYS A 17 -15.12 -20.21 -16.50
N PRO A 18 -14.52 -19.06 -16.89
CA PRO A 18 -13.34 -18.49 -16.22
C PRO A 18 -13.42 -18.45 -14.69
N ALA A 19 -14.60 -18.12 -14.14
CA ALA A 19 -14.81 -18.01 -12.69
C ALA A 19 -14.65 -19.35 -11.94
N ASP A 20 -14.87 -20.48 -12.60
CA ASP A 20 -14.83 -21.81 -11.98
C ASP A 20 -13.43 -22.43 -12.04
N TRP A 21 -12.53 -21.87 -12.86
CA TRP A 21 -11.18 -22.40 -13.09
C TRP A 21 -10.36 -22.60 -11.81
N PRO A 22 -10.29 -21.64 -10.85
CA PRO A 22 -9.46 -21.82 -9.65
C PRO A 22 -9.85 -23.05 -8.83
N ASN A 23 -11.15 -23.25 -8.62
CA ASN A 23 -11.66 -24.38 -7.84
C ASN A 23 -11.49 -25.70 -8.61
N TRP A 24 -11.82 -25.71 -9.89
CA TRP A 24 -11.70 -26.90 -10.72
C TRP A 24 -10.25 -27.38 -10.83
N ARG A 25 -9.31 -26.45 -11.08
CA ARG A 25 -7.86 -26.75 -11.15
C ARG A 25 -7.35 -27.37 -9.85
N VAL A 26 -7.73 -26.82 -8.69
CA VAL A 26 -7.33 -27.37 -7.39
C VAL A 26 -7.84 -28.81 -7.21
N ASN A 27 -9.08 -29.08 -7.62
CA ASN A 27 -9.64 -30.43 -7.55
C ASN A 27 -8.96 -31.41 -8.52
N PHE A 28 -8.64 -30.96 -9.74
CA PHE A 28 -7.87 -31.76 -10.68
C PHE A 28 -6.45 -32.06 -10.16
N GLU A 29 -5.77 -31.09 -9.56
CA GLU A 29 -4.41 -31.31 -9.01
C GLU A 29 -4.44 -32.32 -7.86
N ARG A 30 -5.46 -32.25 -6.99
CA ARG A 30 -5.67 -33.26 -5.94
C ARG A 30 -5.87 -34.65 -6.54
N PHE A 31 -6.72 -34.78 -7.56
CA PHE A 31 -6.90 -36.02 -8.28
C PHE A 31 -5.60 -36.51 -8.91
N ARG A 32 -4.86 -35.62 -9.58
CA ARG A 32 -3.58 -35.93 -10.24
C ARG A 32 -2.55 -36.50 -9.26
N ILE A 33 -2.47 -35.95 -8.05
CA ILE A 33 -1.56 -36.44 -7.01
C ILE A 33 -2.08 -37.76 -6.40
N ALA A 34 -3.36 -37.79 -6.02
CA ALA A 34 -3.93 -38.92 -5.28
C ALA A 34 -4.08 -40.19 -6.15
N SER A 35 -4.33 -40.04 -7.45
CA SER A 35 -4.36 -41.16 -8.40
C SER A 35 -2.96 -41.65 -8.81
N GLY A 36 -1.90 -40.92 -8.46
CA GLY A 36 -0.54 -41.18 -8.94
C GLY A 36 -0.25 -40.71 -10.36
N LEU A 37 -1.22 -40.10 -11.04
CA LEU A 37 -1.06 -39.53 -12.38
C LEU A 37 0.13 -38.55 -12.47
N ASN A 38 0.45 -37.84 -11.39
CA ASN A 38 1.60 -36.94 -11.34
C ASN A 38 2.97 -37.62 -11.57
N LYS A 39 3.04 -38.95 -11.43
CA LYS A 39 4.27 -39.75 -11.64
C LYS A 39 4.36 -40.37 -13.04
N GLU A 40 3.28 -40.31 -13.81
CA GLU A 40 3.24 -40.78 -15.19
C GLU A 40 4.01 -39.81 -16.12
N ASP A 41 4.26 -40.20 -17.36
CA ASP A 41 4.87 -39.30 -18.34
C ASP A 41 3.96 -38.10 -18.66
N ASP A 42 4.56 -36.99 -19.10
CA ASP A 42 3.84 -35.75 -19.40
C ASP A 42 2.69 -35.95 -20.41
N TYR A 43 2.87 -36.85 -21.39
CA TYR A 43 1.87 -37.10 -22.42
C TYR A 43 0.60 -37.72 -21.80
N ARG A 44 0.73 -38.75 -20.95
CA ARG A 44 -0.40 -39.32 -20.20
C ARG A 44 -1.09 -38.27 -19.34
N GLN A 45 -0.34 -37.44 -18.62
CA GLN A 45 -0.90 -36.37 -17.79
C GLN A 45 -1.70 -35.35 -18.60
N ILE A 46 -1.17 -34.92 -19.74
CA ILE A 46 -1.86 -33.99 -20.66
C ILE A 46 -3.13 -34.63 -21.23
N CYS A 47 -3.06 -35.90 -21.67
CA CYS A 47 -4.22 -36.62 -22.19
C CYS A 47 -5.33 -36.71 -21.13
N THR A 48 -5.01 -37.09 -19.90
CA THR A 48 -5.99 -37.17 -18.81
C THR A 48 -6.55 -35.80 -18.45
N LEU A 49 -5.73 -34.75 -18.40
CA LEU A 49 -6.19 -33.38 -18.19
C LEU A 49 -7.26 -32.98 -19.21
N ILE A 50 -6.95 -33.13 -20.50
CA ILE A 50 -7.85 -32.75 -21.60
C ILE A 50 -9.13 -33.59 -21.56
N TYR A 51 -9.01 -34.90 -21.33
CA TYR A 51 -10.15 -35.81 -21.26
C TYR A 51 -11.12 -35.44 -20.13
N VAL A 52 -10.58 -35.22 -18.91
CA VAL A 52 -11.39 -34.87 -17.73
C VAL A 52 -11.96 -33.46 -17.85
N MET A 53 -11.23 -32.50 -18.43
CA MET A 53 -11.76 -31.16 -18.70
C MET A 53 -12.97 -31.19 -19.63
N GLY A 54 -12.94 -32.04 -20.66
CA GLY A 54 -14.05 -32.21 -21.60
C GLY A 54 -13.79 -31.71 -23.02
N PRO A 55 -14.79 -31.83 -23.91
CA PRO A 55 -14.60 -31.71 -25.35
C PRO A 55 -14.02 -30.35 -25.80
N GLN A 56 -14.42 -29.26 -25.15
CA GLN A 56 -13.95 -27.90 -25.49
C GLN A 56 -12.46 -27.67 -25.16
N ALA A 57 -11.84 -28.53 -24.34
CA ALA A 57 -10.44 -28.37 -23.96
C ALA A 57 -9.48 -28.53 -25.15
N ASN A 58 -9.82 -29.40 -26.11
CA ASN A 58 -9.02 -29.59 -27.32
C ASN A 58 -9.05 -28.36 -28.24
N ASP A 59 -10.22 -27.75 -28.39
CA ASP A 59 -10.39 -26.55 -29.23
C ASP A 59 -9.59 -25.39 -28.65
N ILE A 60 -9.67 -25.18 -27.32
CA ILE A 60 -8.88 -24.19 -26.61
C ILE A 60 -7.38 -24.46 -26.76
N ARG A 61 -6.94 -25.71 -26.58
CA ARG A 61 -5.51 -26.08 -26.71
C ARG A 61 -4.94 -25.77 -28.09
N ARG A 62 -5.75 -25.90 -29.16
CA ARG A 62 -5.33 -25.56 -30.53
C ARG A 62 -5.07 -24.07 -30.71
N THR A 63 -5.64 -23.21 -29.87
CA THR A 63 -5.42 -21.75 -29.92
C THR A 63 -4.13 -21.30 -29.24
N PHE A 64 -3.44 -22.19 -28.52
CA PHE A 64 -2.26 -21.81 -27.76
C PHE A 64 -1.08 -21.48 -28.67
N THR A 65 -0.47 -20.32 -28.41
CA THR A 65 0.82 -19.91 -28.98
C THR A 65 1.93 -20.24 -28.00
N PHE A 66 3.08 -20.67 -28.51
CA PHE A 66 4.24 -21.07 -27.72
C PHE A 66 5.46 -20.27 -28.16
N GLU A 67 6.25 -19.78 -27.21
CA GLU A 67 7.56 -19.21 -27.46
C GLU A 67 8.59 -20.31 -27.78
N ALA A 68 9.70 -19.95 -28.43
CA ALA A 68 10.73 -20.91 -28.83
C ALA A 68 11.37 -21.65 -27.64
N THR A 69 11.31 -21.07 -26.44
CA THR A 69 11.83 -21.61 -25.18
C THR A 69 10.83 -22.53 -24.47
N GLU A 70 9.57 -22.55 -24.88
CA GLU A 70 8.51 -23.33 -24.22
C GLU A 70 8.41 -24.74 -24.80
N ASP A 71 8.51 -25.76 -23.94
CA ASP A 71 8.29 -27.15 -24.33
C ASP A 71 6.81 -27.52 -24.27
N ARG A 72 6.17 -27.60 -25.45
CA ARG A 72 4.76 -27.98 -25.63
C ARG A 72 4.43 -29.44 -25.27
N THR A 73 5.45 -30.25 -24.95
CA THR A 73 5.27 -31.63 -24.50
C THR A 73 5.19 -31.74 -22.99
N LYS A 74 5.48 -30.67 -22.24
CA LYS A 74 5.43 -30.65 -20.78
C LYS A 74 4.04 -30.33 -20.24
N TYR A 75 3.60 -31.11 -19.26
CA TYR A 75 2.34 -30.89 -18.56
C TYR A 75 2.28 -29.49 -17.96
N ALA A 76 3.36 -29.04 -17.32
CA ALA A 76 3.44 -27.72 -16.70
C ALA A 76 3.21 -26.58 -17.71
N THR A 77 3.79 -26.69 -18.92
CA THR A 77 3.60 -25.71 -20.00
C THR A 77 2.14 -25.67 -20.44
N ILE A 78 1.53 -26.84 -20.69
CA ILE A 78 0.13 -26.92 -21.13
C ILE A 78 -0.82 -26.38 -20.06
N LEU A 79 -0.61 -26.74 -18.79
CA LEU A 79 -1.41 -26.24 -17.68
C LEU A 79 -1.29 -24.70 -17.56
N SER A 80 -0.08 -24.16 -17.72
CA SER A 80 0.15 -22.70 -17.71
C SER A 80 -0.60 -21.97 -18.83
N LYS A 81 -0.70 -22.56 -20.03
CA LYS A 81 -1.49 -21.98 -21.12
C LYS A 81 -2.99 -22.00 -20.82
N PHE A 82 -3.51 -23.09 -20.23
CA PHE A 82 -4.91 -23.11 -19.76
C PHE A 82 -5.16 -22.10 -18.64
N GLU A 83 -4.24 -21.97 -17.68
CA GLU A 83 -4.30 -20.95 -16.63
C GLU A 83 -4.38 -19.55 -17.26
N THR A 84 -3.49 -19.25 -18.20
CA THR A 84 -3.47 -17.98 -18.93
C THR A 84 -4.73 -17.76 -19.78
N TYR A 85 -5.33 -18.83 -20.31
CA TYR A 85 -6.54 -18.73 -21.12
C TYR A 85 -7.78 -18.40 -20.27
N PHE A 86 -8.00 -19.15 -19.19
CA PHE A 86 -9.18 -18.96 -18.32
C PHE A 86 -8.98 -17.86 -17.28
N PHE A 87 -7.73 -17.58 -16.93
CA PHE A 87 -7.35 -16.59 -15.94
C PHE A 87 -6.16 -15.79 -16.47
N PRO A 88 -6.34 -15.02 -17.57
CA PRO A 88 -5.26 -14.25 -18.16
C PRO A 88 -4.63 -13.34 -17.10
N PRO A 89 -3.29 -13.30 -17.01
CA PRO A 89 -2.61 -12.41 -16.10
C PRO A 89 -3.15 -11.00 -16.37
N ARG A 90 -3.80 -10.42 -15.35
CA ARG A 90 -4.45 -9.12 -15.49
C ARG A 90 -3.41 -8.16 -16.04
N ASN A 91 -3.75 -7.47 -17.13
CA ASN A 91 -2.86 -6.48 -17.71
C ASN A 91 -2.71 -5.34 -16.69
N VAL A 92 -1.64 -5.41 -15.90
CA VAL A 92 -1.36 -4.47 -14.82
C VAL A 92 -1.36 -3.04 -15.34
N ILE A 93 -0.90 -2.80 -16.57
CA ILE A 93 -0.93 -1.47 -17.18
C ILE A 93 -2.37 -0.99 -17.39
N ARG A 94 -3.26 -1.85 -17.86
CA ARG A 94 -4.70 -1.53 -18.00
C ARG A 94 -5.34 -1.23 -16.64
N GLU A 95 -5.08 -2.05 -15.63
CA GLU A 95 -5.64 -1.85 -14.29
C GLU A 95 -5.15 -0.54 -13.67
N ARG A 96 -3.84 -0.24 -13.81
CA ARG A 96 -3.24 1.03 -13.40
C ARG A 96 -3.80 2.22 -14.16
N TYR A 97 -4.07 2.07 -15.46
CA TYR A 97 -4.74 3.11 -16.25
C TYR A 97 -6.13 3.41 -15.70
N ILE A 98 -6.95 2.39 -15.44
CA ILE A 98 -8.30 2.54 -14.85
C ILE A 98 -8.21 3.22 -13.48
N PHE A 99 -7.27 2.79 -12.63
CA PHE A 99 -7.02 3.42 -11.34
C PHE A 99 -6.64 4.91 -11.50
N ASN A 100 -5.76 5.23 -12.44
CA ASN A 100 -5.24 6.59 -12.60
C ASN A 100 -6.24 7.58 -13.22
N ILE A 101 -7.21 7.12 -14.00
CA ILE A 101 -8.30 7.97 -14.52
C ILE A 101 -9.50 8.08 -13.56
N ARG A 102 -9.48 7.35 -12.43
CA ARG A 102 -10.57 7.34 -11.48
C ARG A 102 -10.61 8.64 -10.67
N ASN A 103 -11.68 9.42 -10.84
CA ASN A 103 -12.02 10.61 -10.06
C ASN A 103 -13.38 10.44 -9.41
N GLN A 104 -13.62 11.10 -8.28
CA GLN A 104 -14.90 11.08 -7.55
C GLN A 104 -16.06 11.48 -8.49
N ASN A 105 -17.06 10.61 -8.58
CA ASN A 105 -18.20 10.84 -9.46
C ASN A 105 -19.15 11.92 -8.88
N PRO A 106 -19.97 12.59 -9.71
CA PRO A 106 -21.01 13.49 -9.22
C PRO A 106 -21.95 12.77 -8.24
N GLY A 107 -22.08 13.32 -7.03
CA GLY A 107 -22.93 12.76 -5.97
C GLY A 107 -22.33 11.56 -5.22
N GLU A 108 -21.14 11.08 -5.61
CA GLU A 108 -20.41 10.06 -4.86
C GLU A 108 -19.80 10.65 -3.60
N THR A 109 -19.93 9.97 -2.47
CA THR A 109 -19.27 10.37 -1.21
C THR A 109 -17.77 10.07 -1.25
N GLY A 110 -16.98 10.78 -0.44
CA GLY A 110 -15.55 10.55 -0.28
C GLY A 110 -15.27 9.11 0.17
N GLU A 111 -16.08 8.58 1.10
CA GLU A 111 -15.95 7.20 1.57
C GLU A 111 -16.15 6.17 0.43
N GLN A 112 -17.16 6.37 -0.43
CA GLN A 112 -17.40 5.50 -1.59
C GLN A 112 -16.25 5.57 -2.60
N PHE A 113 -15.74 6.78 -2.85
CA PHE A 113 -14.60 6.98 -3.73
C PHE A 113 -13.34 6.28 -3.21
N ILE A 114 -13.03 6.43 -1.92
CA ILE A 114 -11.90 5.77 -1.26
C ILE A 114 -12.04 4.25 -1.34
N ALA A 115 -13.22 3.70 -1.04
CA ALA A 115 -13.48 2.27 -1.15
C ALA A 115 -13.27 1.75 -2.58
N ALA A 116 -13.70 2.51 -3.59
CA ALA A 116 -13.46 2.17 -4.99
C ALA A 116 -11.97 2.17 -5.36
N LEU A 117 -11.20 3.14 -4.86
CA LEU A 117 -9.74 3.19 -5.07
C LEU A 117 -9.02 1.99 -4.44
N HIS A 118 -9.38 1.62 -3.21
CA HIS A 118 -8.87 0.41 -2.57
C HIS A 118 -9.17 -0.82 -3.43
N LYS A 119 -10.41 -0.99 -3.88
CA LYS A 119 -10.81 -2.12 -4.72
C LYS A 119 -10.02 -2.19 -6.04
N LEU A 120 -9.81 -1.06 -6.72
CA LEU A 120 -9.03 -1.01 -7.96
C LEU A 120 -7.55 -1.31 -7.72
N SER A 121 -7.00 -0.86 -6.59
CA SER A 121 -5.58 -1.01 -6.27
C SER A 121 -5.15 -2.48 -6.07
N GLU A 122 -6.07 -3.37 -5.70
CA GLU A 122 -5.77 -4.80 -5.46
C GLU A 122 -5.17 -5.50 -6.69
N THR A 123 -5.50 -5.03 -7.89
CA THR A 123 -5.07 -5.66 -9.15
C THR A 123 -4.08 -4.82 -9.94
N CYS A 124 -3.63 -3.71 -9.36
CA CYS A 124 -2.66 -2.81 -9.97
C CYS A 124 -1.20 -3.21 -9.74
N GLY A 125 -0.93 -4.23 -8.92
CA GLY A 125 0.43 -4.68 -8.64
C GLY A 125 1.34 -3.57 -8.10
N PHE A 126 0.81 -2.72 -7.22
CA PHE A 126 1.55 -1.57 -6.66
C PHE A 126 2.58 -1.95 -5.58
N GLY A 127 2.47 -3.15 -5.00
CA GLY A 127 3.39 -3.62 -3.97
C GLY A 127 3.45 -2.67 -2.78
N VAL A 128 4.67 -2.37 -2.32
CA VAL A 128 4.90 -1.49 -1.16
C VAL A 128 4.39 -0.06 -1.34
N MET A 129 4.19 0.40 -2.58
CA MET A 129 3.73 1.76 -2.89
C MET A 129 2.21 1.91 -2.92
N LYS A 130 1.47 0.86 -2.57
CA LYS A 130 0.00 0.83 -2.70
C LYS A 130 -0.65 1.99 -1.94
N ASP A 131 -0.21 2.25 -0.71
CA ASP A 131 -0.82 3.28 0.14
C ASP A 131 -0.50 4.69 -0.36
N GLU A 132 0.75 4.96 -0.79
CA GLU A 132 1.12 6.24 -1.37
C GLU A 132 0.32 6.54 -2.65
N LEU A 133 0.14 5.54 -3.51
CA LEU A 133 -0.58 5.73 -4.79
C LEU A 133 -2.08 5.93 -4.58
N ILE A 134 -2.70 5.26 -3.61
CA ILE A 134 -4.09 5.54 -3.21
C ILE A 134 -4.20 6.96 -2.65
N ARG A 135 -3.30 7.36 -1.74
CA ARG A 135 -3.26 8.72 -1.18
C ARG A 135 -3.17 9.76 -2.31
N ASP A 136 -2.24 9.59 -3.24
CA ASP A 136 -2.00 10.54 -4.32
C ASP A 136 -3.22 10.62 -5.25
N ARG A 137 -3.89 9.48 -5.50
CA ARG A 137 -5.12 9.44 -6.30
C ARG A 137 -6.30 10.09 -5.58
N ILE A 138 -6.41 9.98 -4.25
CA ILE A 138 -7.41 10.72 -3.45
C ILE A 138 -7.18 12.23 -3.63
N ILE A 139 -5.95 12.72 -3.45
CA ILE A 139 -5.61 14.15 -3.57
C ILE A 139 -6.04 14.70 -4.94
N ALA A 140 -5.68 13.98 -6.00
CA ALA A 140 -5.87 14.45 -7.36
C ALA A 140 -7.27 14.17 -7.93
N GLY A 141 -8.02 13.24 -7.34
CA GLY A 141 -9.32 12.79 -7.85
C GLY A 141 -10.54 13.20 -7.03
N ILE A 142 -10.36 13.80 -5.86
CA ILE A 142 -11.48 14.31 -5.05
C ILE A 142 -12.13 15.53 -5.74
N ALA A 143 -13.47 15.58 -5.74
CA ALA A 143 -14.22 16.59 -6.48
C ALA A 143 -14.17 17.98 -5.82
N ASP A 144 -14.10 18.03 -4.49
CA ASP A 144 -14.02 19.29 -3.75
C ASP A 144 -12.60 19.88 -3.82
N SER A 145 -12.48 21.00 -4.52
CA SER A 145 -11.20 21.66 -4.79
C SER A 145 -10.56 22.25 -3.53
N GLU A 146 -11.35 22.66 -2.54
CA GLU A 146 -10.85 23.16 -1.27
C GLU A 146 -10.22 22.02 -0.46
N LEU A 147 -10.92 20.88 -0.35
CA LEU A 147 -10.41 19.69 0.31
C LEU A 147 -9.15 19.16 -0.38
N SER A 148 -9.14 19.07 -1.71
CA SER A 148 -7.94 18.71 -2.48
C SER A 148 -6.74 19.63 -2.16
N ARG A 149 -6.99 20.94 -2.05
CA ARG A 149 -5.98 21.93 -1.64
C ARG A 149 -5.50 21.68 -0.21
N LYS A 150 -6.41 21.43 0.75
CA LYS A 150 -6.06 21.15 2.16
C LYS A 150 -5.17 19.90 2.27
N LEU A 151 -5.51 18.84 1.53
CA LEU A 151 -4.72 17.61 1.50
C LEU A 151 -3.29 17.87 0.95
N ARG A 152 -3.15 18.59 -0.17
CA ARG A 152 -1.83 18.90 -0.77
C ARG A 152 -0.88 19.65 0.16
N TYR A 153 -1.39 20.58 0.97
CA TYR A 153 -0.57 21.40 1.87
C TYR A 153 -0.33 20.75 3.25
N THR A 154 -0.85 19.54 3.48
CA THR A 154 -0.62 18.83 4.73
C THR A 154 0.76 18.17 4.72
N ALA A 155 1.67 18.66 5.56
CA ALA A 155 2.99 18.08 5.70
C ALA A 155 2.93 16.61 6.16
N LYS A 156 3.77 15.77 5.55
CA LYS A 156 3.87 14.32 5.83
C LYS A 156 2.51 13.61 5.78
N LEU A 157 1.70 13.88 4.74
CA LEU A 157 0.40 13.24 4.58
C LEU A 157 0.55 11.73 4.34
N THR A 158 -0.04 10.93 5.23
CA THR A 158 -0.20 9.48 5.07
C THR A 158 -1.58 9.17 4.50
N LEU A 159 -1.78 7.95 3.97
CA LEU A 159 -3.10 7.51 3.50
C LEU A 159 -4.15 7.58 4.62
N CYS A 160 -3.81 7.08 5.81
CA CYS A 160 -4.70 7.12 6.98
C CYS A 160 -5.13 8.56 7.32
N LYS A 161 -4.19 9.50 7.38
CA LYS A 161 -4.49 10.92 7.63
C LYS A 161 -5.34 11.54 6.52
N ALA A 162 -5.11 11.17 5.25
CA ALA A 162 -5.91 11.65 4.13
C ALA A 162 -7.38 11.19 4.27
N ILE A 163 -7.62 9.92 4.61
CA ILE A 163 -8.96 9.36 4.82
C ILE A 163 -9.67 10.07 5.99
N GLU A 164 -8.98 10.28 7.11
CA GLU A 164 -9.52 11.03 8.26
C GLU A 164 -9.92 12.46 7.88
N MET A 165 -9.08 13.15 7.11
CA MET A 165 -9.37 14.51 6.63
C MET A 165 -10.59 14.56 5.71
N VAL A 166 -10.74 13.58 4.81
CA VAL A 166 -11.93 13.46 3.94
C VAL A 166 -13.20 13.29 4.79
N ARG A 167 -13.19 12.33 5.71
CA ARG A 167 -14.33 12.05 6.62
C ARG A 167 -14.68 13.27 7.47
N ALA A 168 -13.69 13.93 8.06
CA ALA A 168 -13.90 15.13 8.88
C ALA A 168 -14.52 16.27 8.07
N TYR A 169 -14.08 16.45 6.82
CA TYR A 169 -14.60 17.50 5.95
C TYR A 169 -16.04 17.25 5.50
N GLU A 170 -16.40 16.00 5.20
CA GLU A 170 -17.77 15.63 4.82
C GLU A 170 -18.76 15.79 5.98
N ASN A 171 -18.34 15.42 7.20
CA ASN A 171 -19.15 15.53 8.40
C ASN A 171 -19.21 16.96 8.98
N ALA A 172 -18.31 17.86 8.56
CA ALA A 172 -18.34 19.24 9.01
C ALA A 172 -19.54 20.00 8.41
N PRO A 173 -20.24 20.83 9.21
CA PRO A 173 -21.30 21.71 8.72
C PRO A 173 -20.80 22.58 7.57
N ARG A 174 -21.60 22.79 6.52
CA ARG A 174 -21.16 23.58 5.33
C ARG A 174 -20.61 24.97 5.68
N ARG A 175 -21.12 25.61 6.73
CA ARG A 175 -20.66 26.93 7.23
C ARG A 175 -19.26 26.90 7.86
N THR A 176 -18.76 25.71 8.18
CA THR A 176 -17.49 25.44 8.86
C THR A 176 -16.44 24.87 7.90
N ARG A 177 -16.85 24.50 6.66
CA ARG A 177 -15.93 23.97 5.63
C ARG A 177 -14.93 25.02 5.14
N SER A 178 -15.28 26.29 5.24
CA SER A 178 -14.43 27.47 5.00
C SER A 178 -13.49 27.82 6.17
N ILE A 179 -13.32 26.94 7.16
CA ILE A 179 -12.19 27.06 8.09
C ILE A 179 -10.92 26.95 7.25
N GLN A 180 -10.23 28.08 7.10
CA GLN A 180 -8.84 28.17 6.65
C GLN A 180 -8.08 27.04 7.31
N VAL A 181 -7.19 26.38 6.57
CA VAL A 181 -6.20 25.49 7.18
C VAL A 181 -5.56 26.31 8.29
N VAL A 182 -5.95 26.04 9.53
CA VAL A 182 -5.13 26.34 10.68
C VAL A 182 -4.00 25.36 10.47
N VAL A 183 -3.01 25.82 9.70
CA VAL A 183 -1.65 25.37 9.92
C VAL A 183 -1.54 25.51 11.43
N GLN A 184 -1.29 24.43 12.15
CA GLN A 184 -0.70 24.56 13.48
C GLN A 184 0.71 25.13 13.28
N ASN A 185 0.78 26.34 12.73
CA ASN A 185 1.68 27.34 13.19
C ASN A 185 1.09 27.66 14.54
N GLU A 186 1.63 27.04 15.58
CA GLU A 186 1.67 27.69 16.87
C GLU A 186 2.03 29.15 16.59
N ILE A 187 1.06 30.05 16.78
CA ILE A 187 1.34 31.49 16.72
C ILE A 187 2.14 31.76 17.99
N ALA A 188 3.43 31.42 17.96
CA ALA A 188 4.40 32.24 18.64
C ALA A 188 4.26 33.60 17.97
N HIS A 189 3.66 34.56 18.68
CA HIS A 189 3.85 35.96 18.40
C HIS A 189 5.37 36.17 18.27
N TYR A 190 5.87 36.18 17.04
CA TYR A 190 7.25 36.47 16.75
C TYR A 190 7.42 37.96 17.00
N ASN A 191 7.61 38.32 18.27
CA ASN A 191 8.16 39.60 18.65
C ASN A 191 9.54 39.66 18.01
N LYS A 192 9.59 40.31 16.85
CA LYS A 192 10.74 40.42 15.93
C LYS A 192 11.97 41.11 16.57
N HIS A 193 11.93 41.36 17.88
CA HIS A 193 12.85 42.18 18.63
C HIS A 193 13.49 41.46 19.83
N THR A 194 13.07 40.24 20.20
CA THR A 194 13.66 39.53 21.35
C THR A 194 14.27 38.17 20.97
N CYS A 195 15.28 37.75 21.73
CA CYS A 195 15.94 36.45 21.60
C CYS A 195 15.11 35.36 22.27
N SER A 196 14.83 34.26 21.56
CA SER A 196 14.07 33.12 22.05
C SER A 196 14.75 32.32 23.16
N ASP A 197 16.04 32.49 23.35
CA ASP A 197 16.82 31.69 24.30
C ASP A 197 16.97 32.40 25.65
N CYS A 198 17.18 33.72 25.63
CA CYS A 198 17.41 34.53 26.83
C CYS A 198 16.27 35.52 27.15
N GLY A 199 15.33 35.73 26.24
CA GLY A 199 14.23 36.69 26.39
C GLY A 199 14.61 38.17 26.25
N GLY A 200 15.90 38.49 26.11
CA GLY A 200 16.42 39.86 25.91
C GLY A 200 16.38 40.33 24.46
N ASP A 201 17.03 41.46 24.15
CA ASP A 201 17.07 42.00 22.78
C ASP A 201 17.74 41.06 21.76
N LYS A 202 17.43 41.25 20.48
CA LYS A 202 18.03 40.46 19.40
C LYS A 202 19.55 40.63 19.34
N HIS A 203 20.28 39.53 19.53
CA HIS A 203 21.73 39.46 19.44
C HIS A 203 22.18 38.24 18.62
N ARG A 204 23.49 38.14 18.33
CA ARG A 204 24.04 36.93 17.69
C ARG A 204 24.05 35.75 18.66
N PRO A 205 23.88 34.49 18.22
CA PRO A 205 23.86 33.32 19.10
C PRO A 205 25.15 33.11 19.91
N GLU A 206 26.29 33.63 19.46
CA GLU A 206 27.59 33.49 20.12
C GLU A 206 27.70 34.32 21.40
N ILE A 207 26.97 35.44 21.46
CA ILE A 207 26.97 36.37 22.59
C ILE A 207 25.71 36.22 23.46
N CYS A 208 24.88 35.21 23.18
CA CYS A 208 23.67 34.94 23.96
C CYS A 208 24.04 34.59 25.41
N PRO A 209 23.53 35.34 26.42
CA PRO A 209 23.86 35.04 27.82
C PRO A 209 23.30 33.69 28.26
N ALA A 210 22.26 33.16 27.58
CA ALA A 210 21.70 31.85 27.86
C ALA A 210 22.42 30.68 27.17
N ARG A 211 23.41 30.93 26.30
CA ARG A 211 24.06 29.93 25.42
C ARG A 211 24.62 28.71 26.17
N ASN A 212 25.16 28.90 27.37
CA ASN A 212 25.76 27.83 28.18
C ASN A 212 24.97 27.53 29.46
N ILE A 213 23.75 28.05 29.56
CA ILE A 213 22.90 27.86 30.73
C ILE A 213 22.07 26.60 30.54
N ARG A 214 22.08 25.74 31.57
CA ARG A 214 21.28 24.51 31.61
C ARG A 214 19.89 24.85 32.16
N CYS A 215 18.87 24.65 31.34
CA CYS A 215 17.49 24.84 31.74
C CYS A 215 17.09 23.87 32.85
N HIS A 216 16.48 24.36 33.93
CA HIS A 216 16.07 23.52 35.05
C HIS A 216 14.86 22.64 34.73
N LYS A 217 14.06 23.00 33.71
CA LYS A 217 12.85 22.27 33.30
C LYS A 217 13.13 21.11 32.36
N CYS A 218 13.90 21.32 31.28
CA CYS A 218 14.19 20.29 30.29
C CYS A 218 15.63 19.74 30.36
N ARG A 219 16.49 20.33 31.19
CA ARG A 219 17.91 19.95 31.37
C ARG A 219 18.81 20.11 30.14
N LEU A 220 18.30 20.70 29.05
CA LEU A 220 19.08 21.07 27.87
C LEU A 220 19.82 22.39 28.11
N ILE A 221 20.94 22.58 27.41
CA ILE A 221 21.76 23.79 27.46
C ILE A 221 21.37 24.73 26.33
N GLY A 222 21.32 26.04 26.59
CA GLY A 222 21.20 27.05 25.55
C GLY A 222 20.04 28.02 25.71
N HIS A 223 19.24 27.93 26.77
CA HIS A 223 18.13 28.85 27.05
C HIS A 223 17.89 28.98 28.57
N TYR A 224 17.27 30.10 28.98
CA TYR A 224 16.76 30.26 30.33
C TYR A 224 15.49 29.44 30.56
N THR A 225 15.25 29.02 31.80
CA THR A 225 14.06 28.23 32.18
C THR A 225 12.76 28.93 31.76
N GLU A 226 12.70 30.26 31.87
CA GLU A 226 11.55 31.08 31.47
C GLU A 226 11.23 31.02 29.97
N GLN A 227 12.22 30.67 29.13
CA GLN A 227 12.06 30.54 27.67
C GLN A 227 11.90 29.07 27.25
N CYS A 228 11.69 28.16 28.19
CA CYS A 228 11.56 26.74 27.91
C CYS A 228 10.14 26.37 27.45
N ASN A 229 9.99 26.11 26.15
CA ASN A 229 8.71 25.71 25.53
C ASN A 229 8.36 24.22 25.72
N VAL A 230 9.14 23.47 26.50
CA VAL A 230 8.81 22.08 26.84
C VAL A 230 7.71 22.08 27.90
N LEU A 231 6.52 21.57 27.56
CA LEU A 231 5.50 21.20 28.54
C LEU A 231 6.08 20.11 29.44
N ALA A 232 6.02 20.28 30.76
CA ALA A 232 6.70 19.39 31.71
C ALA A 232 6.25 17.93 31.50
N VAL A 233 7.07 17.11 30.85
CA VAL A 233 6.80 15.68 30.69
C VAL A 233 7.34 14.98 31.93
N ALA A 234 6.43 14.47 32.74
CA ALA A 234 6.74 13.52 33.80
C ALA A 234 7.41 12.28 33.19
N ASN A 235 8.60 11.97 33.71
CA ASN A 235 9.32 10.70 33.66
C ASN A 235 8.94 9.69 32.55
N LEU A 236 9.79 9.58 31.53
CA LEU A 236 10.24 8.28 31.05
C LEU A 236 11.75 8.32 30.90
N ASN A 237 12.41 7.62 31.81
CA ASN A 237 13.83 7.34 31.83
C ASN A 237 14.26 6.57 30.57
N GLN A 238 15.52 6.81 30.20
CA GLN A 238 16.34 6.05 29.23
C GLN A 238 16.29 6.51 27.77
N VAL A 239 16.92 7.65 27.49
CA VAL A 239 17.68 7.81 26.25
C VAL A 239 19.05 7.19 26.45
N ARG A 240 19.47 6.27 25.58
CA ARG A 240 20.90 6.06 25.29
C ARG A 240 21.12 6.18 23.79
N PHE A 241 21.74 7.29 23.39
CA PHE A 241 22.48 7.39 22.13
C PHE A 241 23.93 7.78 22.44
N PRO A 242 24.89 7.41 21.57
CA PRO A 242 26.29 7.22 21.92
C PRO A 242 27.06 8.53 22.13
N SER A 243 28.06 8.46 23.01
CA SER A 243 29.02 9.53 23.28
C SER A 243 29.82 9.89 22.04
N ILE A 244 29.70 11.13 21.57
CA ILE A 244 30.66 11.72 20.64
C ILE A 244 31.80 12.29 21.48
N THR A 245 32.95 11.63 21.47
CA THR A 245 34.20 12.15 22.02
C THR A 245 34.61 13.40 21.24
N ALA A 246 34.89 14.47 21.98
CA ALA A 246 35.38 15.73 21.45
C ALA A 246 36.71 15.53 20.70
N SER A 247 36.73 15.91 19.41
CA SER A 247 37.97 16.17 18.69
C SER A 247 38.55 17.48 19.22
N LYS A 248 39.61 17.37 20.04
CA LYS A 248 40.48 18.48 20.38
C LYS A 248 41.27 18.86 19.12
N ARG A 249 40.92 19.99 18.51
CA ARG A 249 41.88 20.74 17.71
C ARG A 249 42.98 21.22 18.65
N ASN A 250 44.21 20.82 18.39
CA ASN A 250 45.39 21.49 18.92
C ASN A 250 46.34 21.73 17.74
N LYS A 251 46.56 23.03 17.49
CA LYS A 251 47.62 23.69 16.71
C LYS A 251 47.85 23.22 15.28
#